data_AF-A0A915LDH4-F1
#
_entry.id   AF-A0A915LDH4-F1
#
_cell.length_a   1.000
_cell.length_b   1.000
_cell.length_c   1.000
_cell.angle_alpha   90.00
_cell.angle_beta   90.00
_cell.angle_gamma   90.00
#
_symmetry.space_group_name_H-M   'P 1'
#
loop_
_entity.id
_entity.type
_entity.pdbx_description
1 polymer ?
#
loop_
_entity_poly.entity_id
_entity_poly.type
_entity_poly.pdbx_seq_one_letter_code
_entity_poly.pdbx_strand_id
1 'polypeptide(L)'
;MGKTTPNTRTRLRDKNAPKIPMNAYSRYFKANLSNSRREGKNTREVSSKIAKQWSTMTAEEKKPYFDEYNREKEIYYERMKEYKETEQYKEFQNQEECSSTSNVHPPNEIKIFSQEFLDYNKSRNKKNNITNECNSIYEHFVFTNEQLKYLNESIKEKEEYYKELELFERKTLNDILDALDKANLLEPLKIKKQSITLEEILKIFTDSQTNKEIFNKIRQSFKGLHFDFSQILFEETK
;
A
#
# COMPACT_ATOMS: atom_id res chain seq x y z
N MET A 1 -22.49 -36.86 31.72
CA MET A 1 -21.36 -35.95 31.97
C MET A 1 -20.23 -36.29 31.00
N GLY A 2 -20.18 -35.65 29.83
CA GLY A 2 -19.14 -35.90 28.83
C GLY A 2 -17.92 -35.03 29.10
N LYS A 3 -16.79 -35.64 29.47
CA LYS A 3 -15.51 -34.95 29.62
C LYS A 3 -14.96 -34.66 28.21
N THR A 4 -14.98 -33.40 27.79
CA THR A 4 -14.29 -32.96 26.57
C THR A 4 -12.79 -32.86 26.85
N THR A 5 -12.01 -33.79 26.32
CA THR A 5 -10.54 -33.71 26.33
C THR A 5 -10.07 -32.55 25.44
N PRO A 6 -9.13 -31.70 25.88
CA PRO A 6 -8.59 -30.63 25.03
C PRO A 6 -7.64 -31.24 24.00
N ASN A 7 -8.13 -31.41 22.76
CA ASN A 7 -7.29 -31.71 21.61
C ASN A 7 -6.88 -30.39 20.94
N THR A 8 -5.71 -29.87 21.29
CA THR A 8 -4.99 -28.93 20.43
C THR A 8 -3.49 -29.19 20.56
N ARG A 9 -2.94 -29.83 19.52
CA ARG A 9 -1.51 -29.88 19.23
C ARG A 9 -1.00 -28.46 18.94
N THR A 10 -0.72 -27.68 19.97
CA THR A 10 -0.01 -26.41 19.83
C THR A 10 1.47 -26.69 19.64
N ARG A 11 2.00 -26.38 18.46
CA ARG A 11 3.46 -26.31 18.23
C ARG A 11 4.10 -25.44 19.31
N LEU A 12 5.31 -25.77 19.73
CA LEU A 12 6.05 -25.00 20.72
C LEU A 12 6.21 -23.57 20.16
N ARG A 13 5.52 -22.60 20.77
CA ARG A 13 5.58 -21.22 20.29
C ARG A 13 6.71 -20.52 21.03
N ASP A 14 7.71 -20.04 20.29
CA ASP A 14 8.76 -19.22 20.84
C ASP A 14 8.15 -17.97 21.48
N LYS A 15 8.32 -17.83 22.81
CA LYS A 15 7.81 -16.68 23.56
C LYS A 15 8.69 -15.44 23.37
N ASN A 16 9.94 -15.64 22.97
CA ASN A 16 10.96 -14.59 22.84
C ASN A 16 11.05 -14.05 21.40
N ALA A 17 10.53 -14.77 20.42
CA ALA A 17 10.50 -14.31 19.04
C ALA A 17 9.66 -13.03 18.87
N PRO A 18 10.15 -12.02 18.11
CA PRO A 18 9.36 -10.88 17.71
C PRO A 18 8.04 -11.32 17.08
N LYS A 19 6.95 -10.62 17.40
CA LYS A 19 5.62 -10.95 16.90
C LYS A 19 5.42 -10.37 15.50
N ILE A 20 5.01 -11.23 14.55
CA ILE A 20 4.65 -10.81 13.20
C ILE A 20 3.56 -9.73 13.28
N PRO A 21 3.73 -8.58 12.61
CA PRO A 21 2.75 -7.51 12.62
C PRO A 21 1.48 -7.94 11.91
N MET A 22 0.38 -7.31 12.30
CA MET A 22 -0.92 -7.67 11.80
C MET A 22 -1.13 -7.10 10.40
N ASN A 23 -1.43 -7.96 9.42
CA ASN A 23 -1.72 -7.50 8.05
C ASN A 23 -2.92 -6.54 8.01
N ALA A 24 -3.00 -5.74 6.95
CA ALA A 24 -3.98 -4.67 6.81
C ALA A 24 -5.43 -5.15 7.01
N TYR A 25 -5.80 -6.27 6.37
CA TYR A 25 -7.12 -6.87 6.55
C TYR A 25 -7.38 -7.31 8.00
N SER A 26 -6.43 -7.98 8.64
CA SER A 26 -6.58 -8.44 10.03
C SER A 26 -6.68 -7.27 11.00
N ARG A 27 -5.99 -6.17 10.73
CA ARG A 27 -6.09 -4.92 11.50
C ARG A 27 -7.50 -4.33 11.37
N TYR A 28 -7.98 -4.18 10.14
CA TYR A 28 -9.35 -3.76 9.85
C TYR A 28 -10.38 -4.69 10.53
N PHE A 29 -10.19 -6.00 10.38
CA PHE A 29 -11.07 -7.01 10.95
C PHE A 29 -11.13 -6.92 12.47
N LYS A 30 -9.98 -6.79 13.14
CA LYS A 30 -9.92 -6.68 14.60
C LYS A 30 -10.58 -5.40 15.10
N ALA A 31 -10.36 -4.27 14.43
CA ALA A 31 -10.98 -3.00 14.80
C ALA A 31 -12.52 -3.10 14.72
N ASN A 32 -13.04 -3.57 13.59
CA ASN A 32 -14.48 -3.68 13.35
C ASN A 32 -15.17 -4.76 14.20
N LEU A 33 -14.50 -5.90 14.42
CA LEU A 33 -15.02 -6.94 15.30
C LEU A 33 -15.07 -6.47 16.76
N SER A 34 -14.10 -5.68 17.21
CA SER A 34 -14.09 -5.13 18.57
C SER A 34 -15.24 -4.15 18.81
N ASN A 35 -15.57 -3.33 17.81
CA ASN A 35 -16.72 -2.43 17.84
C ASN A 35 -18.03 -3.23 17.90
N SER A 36 -18.16 -4.25 17.04
CA SER A 36 -19.38 -5.07 16.98
C SER A 36 -19.62 -5.92 18.23
N ARG A 37 -18.56 -6.35 18.93
CA ARG A 37 -18.67 -7.08 20.19
C ARG A 37 -19.20 -6.19 21.31
N ARG A 38 -18.86 -4.90 21.32
CA ARG A 38 -19.44 -3.92 22.27
C ARG A 38 -20.94 -3.73 22.03
N GLU A 39 -21.39 -3.91 20.80
CA GLU A 39 -22.80 -3.83 20.39
C GLU A 39 -23.58 -5.15 20.60
N GLY A 40 -22.95 -6.19 21.16
CA GLY A 40 -23.63 -7.47 21.47
C GLY A 40 -24.00 -8.32 20.24
N LYS A 41 -23.43 -8.04 19.06
CA LYS A 41 -23.76 -8.73 17.80
C LYS A 41 -23.11 -10.12 17.69
N ASN A 42 -23.75 -11.02 16.96
CA ASN A 42 -23.24 -12.36 16.67
C ASN A 42 -21.93 -12.28 15.86
N THR A 43 -20.82 -12.75 16.45
CA THR A 43 -19.47 -12.75 15.89
C THR A 43 -19.39 -13.33 14.47
N ARG A 44 -20.15 -14.38 14.16
CA ARG A 44 -20.07 -15.08 12.86
C ARG A 44 -20.70 -14.27 11.72
N GLU A 45 -21.81 -13.60 12.01
CA GLU A 45 -22.49 -12.75 11.03
C GLU A 45 -21.70 -11.46 10.79
N VAL A 46 -21.14 -10.90 11.85
CA VAL A 46 -20.25 -9.73 11.81
C VAL A 46 -19.01 -10.03 10.98
N SER A 47 -18.34 -11.17 11.20
CA SER A 47 -17.13 -11.50 10.45
C SER A 47 -17.35 -11.60 8.95
N SER A 48 -18.51 -12.13 8.52
CA SER A 48 -18.86 -12.21 7.09
C SER A 48 -19.11 -10.82 6.50
N LYS A 49 -19.78 -9.93 7.23
CA LYS A 49 -20.00 -8.54 6.81
C LYS A 49 -18.69 -7.77 6.68
N ILE A 50 -17.78 -7.90 7.63
CA ILE A 50 -16.46 -7.25 7.59
C ILE A 50 -15.65 -7.71 6.37
N ALA A 51 -15.65 -9.02 6.08
CA ALA A 51 -14.96 -9.55 4.90
C ALA A 51 -15.52 -8.95 3.59
N LYS A 52 -16.85 -8.86 3.49
CA LYS A 52 -17.51 -8.24 2.34
C LYS A 52 -17.17 -6.75 2.24
N GLN A 53 -17.22 -6.01 3.35
CA GLN A 53 -16.87 -4.60 3.40
C GLN A 53 -15.42 -4.35 2.95
N TRP A 54 -14.46 -5.12 3.46
CA TRP A 54 -13.07 -5.02 3.01
C TRP A 54 -12.93 -5.27 1.51
N SER A 55 -13.67 -6.23 0.94
CA SER A 55 -13.61 -6.51 -0.50
C SER A 55 -14.14 -5.35 -1.36
N THR A 56 -15.08 -4.55 -0.83
CA THR A 56 -15.70 -3.42 -1.53
C THR A 56 -15.06 -2.06 -1.24
N MET A 57 -14.19 -1.97 -0.23
CA MET A 57 -13.51 -0.72 0.12
C MET A 57 -12.56 -0.26 -1.00
N THR A 58 -12.48 1.06 -1.17
CA THR A 58 -11.59 1.69 -2.16
C THR A 58 -10.12 1.61 -1.72
N ALA A 59 -9.21 2.01 -2.60
CA ALA A 59 -7.80 2.11 -2.27
C ALA A 59 -7.59 3.09 -1.11
N GLU A 60 -8.18 4.28 -1.17
CA GLU A 60 -8.06 5.33 -0.15
C GLU A 60 -8.50 4.84 1.22
N GLU A 61 -9.61 4.10 1.30
CA GLU A 61 -10.14 3.57 2.54
C GLU A 61 -9.24 2.48 3.15
N LYS A 62 -8.55 1.70 2.31
CA LYS A 62 -7.61 0.66 2.74
C LYS A 62 -6.22 1.20 3.07
N LYS A 63 -5.85 2.33 2.46
CA LYS A 63 -4.55 3.00 2.61
C LYS A 63 -4.05 3.09 4.06
N PRO A 64 -4.82 3.60 5.05
CA PRO A 64 -4.31 3.72 6.42
C PRO A 64 -3.95 2.36 7.05
N TYR A 65 -4.61 1.27 6.65
CA TYR A 65 -4.32 -0.07 7.15
C TYR A 65 -3.06 -0.66 6.51
N PHE A 66 -2.82 -0.38 5.23
CA PHE A 66 -1.60 -0.79 4.54
C PHE A 66 -0.38 0.01 5.00
N ASP A 67 -0.51 1.32 5.16
CA ASP A 67 0.58 2.20 5.63
C ASP A 67 1.07 1.76 7.03
N GLU A 68 0.14 1.54 7.96
CA GLU A 68 0.48 1.12 9.32
C GLU A 68 1.08 -0.30 9.36
N TYR A 69 0.61 -1.20 8.51
CA TYR A 69 1.22 -2.52 8.37
C TYR A 69 2.65 -2.45 7.84
N ASN A 70 2.90 -1.67 6.78
CA ASN A 70 4.22 -1.54 6.18
C ASN A 70 5.22 -0.97 7.19
N ARG A 71 4.82 0.05 7.94
CA ARG A 71 5.60 0.63 9.04
C ARG A 71 5.97 -0.40 10.10
N GLU A 72 5.01 -1.18 10.58
CA GLU A 72 5.28 -2.22 11.58
C GLU A 72 6.10 -3.40 11.01
N LYS A 73 5.97 -3.69 9.71
CA LYS A 73 6.70 -4.74 8.99
C LYS A 73 8.20 -4.45 8.95
N GLU A 74 8.58 -3.21 8.66
CA GLU A 74 9.98 -2.77 8.68
C GLU A 74 10.61 -2.98 10.06
N ILE A 75 9.94 -2.49 11.11
CA ILE A 75 10.36 -2.66 12.50
C ILE A 75 10.47 -4.14 12.88
N TYR A 76 9.53 -4.97 12.43
CA TYR A 76 9.56 -6.41 12.68
C TYR A 76 10.78 -7.08 12.04
N TYR A 77 11.14 -6.71 10.81
CA TYR A 77 12.30 -7.31 10.14
C TYR A 77 13.61 -6.96 10.84
N GLU A 78 13.76 -5.72 11.30
CA GLU A 78 14.92 -5.30 12.10
C GLU A 78 15.01 -6.11 13.40
N ARG A 79 13.93 -6.16 14.18
CA ARG A 79 13.88 -6.95 15.43
C ARG A 79 14.12 -8.43 15.21
N MET A 80 13.62 -8.99 14.11
CA MET A 80 13.81 -10.41 13.78
C MET A 80 15.24 -10.70 13.36
N LYS A 81 15.92 -9.75 12.70
CA LYS A 81 17.34 -9.87 12.37
C LYS A 81 18.18 -9.94 13.65
N GLU A 82 17.94 -9.01 14.58
CA GLU A 82 18.59 -8.99 15.89
C GLU A 82 18.29 -10.28 16.67
N TYR A 83 17.02 -10.71 16.70
CA TYR A 83 16.60 -11.90 17.42
C TYR A 83 17.33 -13.18 16.98
N LYS A 84 17.55 -13.34 15.66
CA LYS A 84 18.25 -14.51 15.10
C LYS A 84 19.70 -14.63 15.53
N GLU A 85 20.32 -13.54 15.99
CA GLU A 85 21.69 -13.53 16.47
C GLU A 85 21.80 -13.89 17.96
N THR A 86 20.66 -14.02 18.65
CA THR A 86 20.62 -14.26 20.10
C THR A 86 20.74 -15.74 20.49
N GLU A 87 21.26 -16.00 21.69
CA GLU A 87 21.33 -17.36 22.26
C GLU A 87 19.94 -17.96 22.50
N GLN A 88 18.93 -17.13 22.81
CA GLN A 88 17.54 -17.57 22.98
C GLN A 88 16.98 -18.21 21.71
N TYR A 89 17.31 -17.67 20.54
CA TYR A 89 16.91 -18.27 19.26
C TYR A 89 17.57 -19.64 19.05
N LYS A 90 18.86 -19.77 19.38
CA LYS A 90 19.60 -21.04 19.29
C LYS A 90 19.03 -22.10 20.25
N GLU A 91 18.71 -21.71 21.48
CA GLU A 91 18.08 -22.59 22.48
C GLU A 91 16.68 -23.03 22.04
N PHE A 92 15.88 -22.13 21.46
CA PHE A 92 14.56 -22.45 20.93
C PHE A 92 14.63 -23.45 19.76
N GLN A 93 15.58 -23.27 18.83
CA GLN A 93 15.81 -24.23 17.75
C GLN A 93 16.13 -25.64 18.29
N ASN A 94 16.98 -25.73 19.32
CA ASN A 94 17.32 -27.00 19.97
C ASN A 94 16.13 -27.64 20.72
N GLN A 95 15.21 -26.84 21.26
CA GLN A 95 14.02 -27.34 21.97
C GLN A 95 12.89 -27.81 21.04
N GLU A 96 12.68 -27.18 19.87
CA GLU A 96 11.74 -27.68 18.86
C GLU A 96 12.17 -29.06 18.31
N GLU A 97 13.47 -29.31 18.21
CA GLU A 97 14.01 -30.62 17.82
C GLU A 97 13.67 -31.72 18.83
N CYS A 98 13.74 -31.44 20.14
CA CYS A 98 13.41 -32.42 21.19
C CYS A 98 11.89 -32.66 21.35
N SER A 99 11.07 -31.63 21.17
CA SER A 99 9.62 -31.65 21.48
C SER A 99 8.76 -32.34 20.42
N SER A 100 9.29 -32.53 19.20
CA SER A 100 8.55 -33.02 18.04
C SER A 100 8.41 -34.56 17.97
N THR A 101 8.97 -35.30 18.93
CA THR A 101 9.15 -36.77 18.86
C THR A 101 8.02 -37.60 19.48
N SER A 102 7.01 -37.00 20.13
CA SER A 102 6.13 -37.75 21.04
C SER A 102 4.71 -38.06 20.54
N ASN A 103 4.35 -37.88 19.25
CA ASN A 103 2.96 -38.16 18.80
C ASN A 103 2.76 -38.59 17.34
N VAL A 104 3.54 -39.54 16.80
CA VAL A 104 3.08 -40.46 15.73
C VAL A 104 3.74 -41.82 15.90
N HIS A 105 2.92 -42.86 16.05
CA HIS A 105 3.38 -44.24 16.05
C HIS A 105 4.02 -44.54 14.68
N PRO A 106 5.28 -45.01 14.63
CA PRO A 106 5.85 -45.51 13.38
C PRO A 106 5.01 -46.70 12.87
N PRO A 107 5.04 -47.02 11.56
CA PRO A 107 4.49 -48.28 11.05
C PRO A 107 4.94 -49.43 11.94
N ASN A 108 4.02 -50.35 12.30
CA ASN A 108 4.14 -51.34 13.39
C ASN A 108 5.39 -52.25 13.39
N GLU A 109 6.31 -52.11 12.44
CA GLU A 109 7.51 -52.92 12.27
C GLU A 109 8.82 -52.19 12.62
N ILE A 110 8.82 -50.86 12.75
CA ILE A 110 10.05 -50.12 13.06
C ILE A 110 10.26 -50.10 14.58
N LYS A 111 11.25 -50.85 15.07
CA LYS A 111 11.64 -50.85 16.50
C LYS A 111 11.95 -49.43 16.97
N ILE A 112 11.32 -49.03 18.07
CA ILE A 112 11.55 -47.72 18.70
C ILE A 112 13.04 -47.59 19.04
N PHE A 113 13.65 -46.44 18.70
CA PHE A 113 15.10 -46.16 18.79
C PHE A 113 16.02 -46.96 17.86
N SER A 114 15.51 -47.66 16.85
CA SER A 114 16.35 -48.18 15.77
C SER A 114 16.88 -47.04 14.88
N GLN A 115 17.92 -47.33 14.12
CA GLN A 115 18.42 -46.40 13.10
C GLN A 115 17.32 -46.01 12.10
N GLU A 116 16.49 -46.98 11.68
CA GLU A 116 15.31 -46.73 10.83
C GLU A 116 14.28 -45.78 11.48
N PHE A 117 14.08 -45.88 12.81
CA PHE A 117 13.18 -44.98 13.53
C PHE A 117 13.69 -43.53 13.56
N LEU A 118 15.00 -43.35 13.77
CA LEU A 118 15.64 -42.04 13.75
C LEU A 118 15.55 -41.41 12.35
N ASP A 119 15.82 -42.19 11.31
CA ASP A 119 15.77 -41.74 9.91
C ASP A 119 14.33 -41.41 9.45
N TYR A 120 13.33 -42.16 9.93
CA TYR A 120 11.92 -41.87 9.70
C TYR A 120 11.50 -40.53 10.31
N ASN A 121 11.87 -40.28 11.58
CA ASN A 121 11.55 -39.03 12.26
C ASN A 121 12.24 -37.82 11.61
N LYS A 122 13.51 -37.97 11.22
CA LYS A 122 14.26 -36.93 10.49
C LYS A 122 13.61 -36.59 9.15
N SER A 123 13.18 -37.61 8.39
CA SER A 123 12.49 -37.44 7.11
C SER A 123 11.10 -36.80 7.26
N ARG A 124 10.37 -37.15 8.32
CA ARG A 124 9.06 -36.56 8.66
C ARG A 124 9.18 -35.08 9.03
N ASN A 125 10.14 -34.73 9.89
CA ASN A 125 10.39 -33.34 10.28
C ASN A 125 10.76 -32.48 9.06
N LYS A 126 11.61 -33.01 8.17
CA LYS A 126 11.93 -32.35 6.89
C LYS A 126 10.69 -32.09 6.03
N LYS A 127 9.78 -33.06 5.89
CA LYS A 127 8.51 -32.89 5.15
C LYS A 127 7.58 -31.83 5.75
N ASN A 128 7.46 -31.80 7.08
CA ASN A 128 6.64 -30.80 7.77
C ASN A 128 7.23 -29.38 7.61
N ASN A 129 8.56 -29.25 7.70
CA ASN A 129 9.24 -27.97 7.49
C ASN A 129 9.00 -27.45 6.07
N ILE A 130 9.17 -28.30 5.05
CA ILE A 130 8.89 -27.96 3.65
C ILE A 130 7.43 -27.51 3.48
N THR A 131 6.46 -28.24 4.07
CA THR A 131 5.04 -27.88 3.95
C THR A 131 4.74 -26.52 4.58
N ASN A 132 5.34 -26.22 5.74
CA ASN A 132 5.18 -24.93 6.39
C ASN A 132 5.83 -23.79 5.59
N GLU A 133 7.02 -24.03 5.01
CA GLU A 133 7.69 -23.10 4.11
C GLU A 133 6.85 -22.83 2.87
N CYS A 134 6.32 -23.87 2.21
CA CYS A 134 5.43 -23.71 1.05
C CYS A 134 4.17 -22.90 1.39
N ASN A 135 3.53 -23.15 2.54
CA ASN A 135 2.38 -22.37 2.98
C ASN A 135 2.75 -20.91 3.27
N SER A 136 3.90 -20.67 3.92
CA SER A 136 4.42 -19.32 4.16
C SER A 136 4.67 -18.56 2.84
N ILE A 137 5.27 -19.23 1.86
CA ILE A 137 5.52 -18.68 0.53
C ILE A 137 4.19 -18.37 -0.18
N TYR A 138 3.21 -19.26 -0.10
CA TYR A 138 1.90 -19.05 -0.72
C TYR A 138 1.15 -17.87 -0.10
N GLU A 139 1.10 -17.76 1.23
CA GLU A 139 0.51 -16.63 1.93
C GLU A 139 1.22 -15.32 1.58
N HIS A 140 2.56 -15.32 1.51
CA HIS A 140 3.33 -14.17 1.05
C HIS A 140 3.00 -13.81 -0.40
N PHE A 141 2.88 -14.80 -1.29
CA PHE A 141 2.53 -14.59 -2.69
C PHE A 141 1.14 -13.96 -2.85
N VAL A 142 0.11 -14.54 -2.22
CA VAL A 142 -1.26 -14.01 -2.22
C VAL A 142 -1.27 -12.56 -1.71
N PHE A 143 -0.56 -12.31 -0.61
CA PHE A 143 -0.41 -10.97 -0.04
C PHE A 143 0.26 -9.99 -1.00
N THR A 144 1.40 -10.37 -1.62
CA THR A 144 2.10 -9.50 -2.58
C THR A 144 1.24 -9.16 -3.78
N ASN A 145 0.43 -10.11 -4.27
CA ASN A 145 -0.50 -9.84 -5.35
C ASN A 145 -1.61 -8.88 -4.94
N GLU A 146 -2.11 -8.95 -3.70
CA GLU A 146 -3.06 -7.97 -3.18
C GLU A 146 -2.43 -6.56 -3.12
N GLN A 147 -1.16 -6.45 -2.70
CA GLN A 147 -0.43 -5.18 -2.71
C GLN A 147 -0.24 -4.63 -4.13
N LEU A 148 0.17 -5.49 -5.07
CA LEU A 148 0.35 -5.11 -6.46
C LEU A 148 -0.96 -4.62 -7.08
N LYS A 149 -2.06 -5.31 -6.79
CA LYS A 149 -3.39 -4.90 -7.26
C LYS A 149 -3.77 -3.52 -6.72
N TYR A 150 -3.55 -3.27 -5.43
CA TYR A 150 -3.77 -1.97 -4.82
C TYR A 150 -2.93 -0.86 -5.48
N LEU A 151 -1.63 -1.10 -5.65
CA LEU A 151 -0.72 -0.13 -6.24
C LEU A 151 -1.10 0.21 -7.69
N ASN A 152 -1.49 -0.80 -8.47
CA ASN A 152 -1.92 -0.61 -9.86
C ASN A 152 -3.19 0.25 -9.97
N GLU A 153 -4.18 0.05 -9.08
CA GLU A 153 -5.38 0.90 -9.10
C GLU A 153 -5.03 2.36 -8.72
N SER A 154 -4.19 2.56 -7.71
CA SER A 154 -3.73 3.90 -7.33
C SER A 154 -2.92 4.61 -8.43
N ILE A 155 -2.12 3.86 -9.20
CA ILE A 155 -1.41 4.41 -10.37
C ILE A 155 -2.42 4.86 -11.43
N LYS A 156 -3.41 4.01 -11.74
CA LYS A 156 -4.42 4.31 -12.74
C LYS A 156 -5.28 5.53 -12.37
N GLU A 157 -5.64 5.69 -11.10
CA GLU A 157 -6.35 6.88 -10.60
C GLU A 157 -5.50 8.14 -10.80
N LYS A 158 -4.19 8.07 -10.49
CA LYS A 158 -3.28 9.19 -10.73
C LYS A 158 -3.11 9.51 -12.21
N GLU A 159 -3.00 8.50 -13.07
CA GLU A 159 -2.94 8.69 -14.52
C GLU A 159 -4.17 9.43 -15.05
N GLU A 160 -5.37 9.11 -14.55
CA GLU A 160 -6.58 9.82 -14.94
C GLU A 160 -6.58 11.28 -14.49
N TYR A 161 -6.16 11.55 -13.25
CA TYR A 161 -5.98 12.91 -12.75
C TYR A 161 -4.99 13.73 -13.61
N TYR A 162 -3.86 13.14 -14.02
CA TYR A 162 -2.89 13.82 -14.89
C TYR A 162 -3.46 14.11 -16.28
N LYS A 163 -4.31 13.25 -16.84
CA LYS A 163 -5.00 13.52 -18.12
C LYS A 163 -5.99 14.67 -18.00
N GLU A 164 -6.77 14.72 -16.92
CA GLU A 164 -7.69 15.83 -16.67
C GLU A 164 -6.94 17.15 -16.53
N LEU A 165 -5.80 17.13 -15.84
CA LEU A 165 -4.92 18.29 -15.70
C LEU A 165 -4.32 18.73 -17.05
N GLU A 166 -3.85 17.79 -17.88
CA GLU A 166 -3.31 18.09 -19.21
C GLU A 166 -4.40 18.67 -20.14
N LEU A 167 -5.63 18.15 -20.07
CA LEU A 167 -6.77 18.68 -20.82
C LEU A 167 -7.11 20.11 -20.37
N PHE A 168 -7.10 20.37 -19.07
CA PHE A 168 -7.31 21.69 -18.50
C PHE A 168 -6.21 22.68 -18.94
N GLU A 169 -4.95 22.26 -18.92
CA GLU A 169 -3.82 23.08 -19.37
C GLU A 169 -3.94 23.44 -20.84
N ARG A 170 -4.23 22.46 -21.72
CA ARG A 170 -4.45 22.68 -23.16
C ARG A 170 -5.62 23.63 -23.42
N LYS A 171 -6.73 23.44 -22.70
CA LYS A 171 -7.91 24.31 -22.82
C LYS A 171 -7.56 25.74 -22.41
N THR A 172 -6.86 25.91 -21.30
CA THR A 172 -6.43 27.23 -20.80
C THR A 172 -5.47 27.90 -21.78
N LEU A 173 -4.51 27.15 -22.32
CA LEU A 173 -3.58 27.64 -23.34
C LEU A 173 -4.32 28.14 -24.59
N ASN A 174 -5.29 27.37 -25.09
CA ASN A 174 -6.10 27.77 -26.24
C ASN A 174 -6.94 29.03 -25.93
N ASP A 175 -7.60 29.08 -24.77
CA ASP A 175 -8.38 30.23 -24.32
C ASP A 175 -7.50 31.51 -24.25
N ILE A 176 -6.24 31.39 -23.79
CA ILE A 176 -5.25 32.47 -23.79
C ILE A 176 -4.86 32.88 -25.21
N LEU A 177 -4.48 31.93 -26.06
CA LEU A 177 -4.04 32.19 -27.43
C LEU A 177 -5.15 32.87 -28.25
N ASP A 178 -6.40 32.46 -28.07
CA ASP A 178 -7.56 33.07 -28.74
C ASP A 178 -7.83 34.49 -28.25
N ALA A 179 -7.65 34.77 -26.96
CA ALA A 179 -7.77 36.12 -26.41
C ALA A 179 -6.67 37.06 -26.93
N LEU A 180 -5.42 36.58 -26.99
CA LEU A 180 -4.31 37.34 -27.54
C LEU A 180 -4.47 37.60 -29.05
N ASP A 181 -5.00 36.63 -29.80
CA ASP A 181 -5.28 36.77 -31.23
C ASP A 181 -6.32 37.85 -31.49
N LYS A 182 -7.44 37.82 -30.74
CA LYS A 182 -8.49 38.87 -30.81
C LYS A 182 -7.96 40.26 -30.50
N ALA A 183 -6.94 40.36 -29.66
CA ALA A 183 -6.27 41.60 -29.31
C ALA A 183 -5.12 41.99 -30.25
N ASN A 184 -4.84 41.20 -31.30
CA ASN A 184 -3.70 41.36 -32.23
C ASN A 184 -2.34 41.39 -31.51
N LEU A 185 -2.17 40.60 -30.45
CA LEU A 185 -0.97 40.58 -29.60
C LEU A 185 0.01 39.44 -29.93
N LEU A 186 -0.35 38.50 -30.80
CA LEU A 186 0.52 37.36 -31.12
C LEU A 186 1.83 37.77 -31.79
N GLU A 187 1.76 38.62 -32.82
CA GLU A 187 2.95 39.12 -33.53
C GLU A 187 3.82 40.03 -32.64
N PRO A 188 3.26 41.04 -31.92
CA PRO A 188 4.04 41.85 -30.98
C PRO A 188 4.79 41.05 -29.92
N LEU A 189 4.18 39.96 -29.43
CA LEU A 189 4.77 39.07 -28.43
C LEU A 189 5.59 37.93 -29.04
N LYS A 190 5.70 37.86 -30.37
CA LYS A 190 6.42 36.81 -31.11
C LYS A 190 5.95 35.40 -30.77
N ILE A 191 4.65 35.24 -30.51
CA ILE A 191 4.04 33.97 -30.12
C ILE A 191 3.64 33.17 -31.36
N LYS A 192 4.09 31.91 -31.43
CA LYS A 192 3.66 30.94 -32.45
C LYS A 192 2.67 29.96 -31.84
N LYS A 193 1.42 29.96 -32.31
CA LYS A 193 0.32 29.15 -31.75
C LYS A 193 0.62 27.64 -31.67
N GLN A 194 1.38 27.09 -32.62
CA GLN A 194 1.58 25.64 -32.74
C GLN A 194 2.73 25.07 -31.89
N SER A 195 3.56 25.92 -31.28
CA SER A 195 4.81 25.49 -30.66
C SER A 195 5.10 26.17 -29.33
N ILE A 196 4.06 26.64 -28.64
CA ILE A 196 4.20 27.37 -27.38
C ILE A 196 3.47 26.65 -26.25
N THR A 197 4.13 26.59 -25.10
CA THR A 197 3.61 26.02 -23.86
C THR A 197 3.08 27.11 -22.93
N LEU A 198 2.29 26.72 -21.92
CA LEU A 198 1.79 27.67 -20.94
C LEU A 198 2.93 28.33 -20.16
N GLU A 199 3.97 27.58 -19.79
CA GLU A 199 5.17 28.11 -19.10
C GLU A 199 5.89 29.18 -19.93
N GLU A 200 6.08 28.95 -21.23
CA GLU A 200 6.70 29.92 -22.12
C GLU A 200 5.87 31.20 -22.25
N ILE A 201 4.53 31.09 -22.32
CA ILE A 201 3.64 32.25 -22.32
C ILE A 201 3.76 33.04 -21.03
N LEU A 202 3.75 32.37 -19.86
CA LEU A 202 3.88 33.03 -18.56
C LEU A 202 5.22 33.78 -18.46
N LYS A 203 6.29 33.21 -19.00
CA LYS A 203 7.60 33.88 -19.09
C LYS A 203 7.54 35.13 -19.96
N ILE A 204 6.94 35.05 -21.15
CA ILE A 204 6.75 36.20 -22.05
C ILE A 204 5.97 37.33 -21.36
N PHE A 205 4.92 36.98 -20.60
CA PHE A 205 4.14 37.97 -19.86
C PHE A 205 4.93 38.64 -18.74
N THR A 206 5.74 37.86 -18.02
CA THR A 206 6.65 38.39 -16.98
C THR A 206 7.65 39.37 -17.58
N ASP A 207 8.27 39.02 -18.71
CA ASP A 207 9.23 39.89 -19.41
C ASP A 207 8.55 41.17 -19.97
N SER A 208 7.28 41.05 -20.37
CA SER A 208 6.48 42.15 -20.93
C SER A 208 6.00 43.18 -19.90
N GLN A 209 6.14 42.92 -18.60
CA GLN A 209 5.81 43.90 -17.55
C GLN A 209 6.59 45.22 -17.69
N THR A 210 7.76 45.16 -18.32
CA THR A 210 8.59 46.34 -18.62
C THR A 210 7.94 47.30 -19.64
N ASN A 211 7.02 46.82 -20.48
CA ASN A 211 6.27 47.63 -21.45
C ASN A 211 4.82 47.81 -21.00
N LYS A 212 4.55 48.95 -20.34
CA LYS A 212 3.23 49.28 -19.78
C LYS A 212 2.09 49.26 -20.80
N GLU A 213 2.34 49.63 -22.05
CA GLU A 213 1.29 49.66 -23.08
C GLU A 213 0.87 48.24 -23.49
N ILE A 214 1.86 47.38 -23.77
CA ILE A 214 1.63 45.98 -24.13
C ILE A 214 0.99 45.24 -22.95
N PHE A 215 1.52 45.44 -21.74
CA PHE A 215 0.99 44.82 -20.53
C PHE A 215 -0.48 45.17 -20.27
N ASN A 216 -0.86 46.45 -20.44
CA ASN A 216 -2.25 46.87 -20.29
C ASN A 216 -3.17 46.27 -21.36
N LYS A 217 -2.69 46.10 -22.60
CA LYS A 217 -3.45 45.43 -23.67
C LYS A 217 -3.65 43.94 -23.36
N ILE A 218 -2.63 43.25 -22.86
CA ILE A 218 -2.72 41.85 -22.39
C ILE A 218 -3.74 41.75 -21.26
N ARG A 219 -3.67 42.64 -20.27
CA ARG A 219 -4.61 42.66 -19.15
C ARG A 219 -6.05 42.86 -19.61
N GLN A 220 -6.27 43.77 -20.57
CA GLN A 220 -7.59 44.02 -21.13
C GLN A 220 -8.12 42.82 -21.93
N SER A 221 -7.27 42.11 -22.68
CA SER A 221 -7.69 40.96 -23.49
C SER A 221 -8.22 39.79 -22.67
N PHE A 222 -7.80 39.67 -21.41
CA PHE A 222 -8.27 38.61 -20.51
C PHE A 222 -9.49 39.01 -19.67
N LYS A 223 -9.97 40.25 -19.78
CA LYS A 223 -11.14 40.74 -19.03
C LYS A 223 -12.41 40.05 -19.55
N GLY A 224 -12.81 38.97 -18.88
CA GLY A 224 -13.97 38.14 -19.25
C GLY A 224 -13.65 36.65 -19.44
N LEU A 225 -12.38 36.25 -19.40
CA LEU A 225 -12.03 34.84 -19.21
C LEU A 225 -12.36 34.43 -17.79
N HIS A 226 -12.96 33.26 -17.62
CA HIS A 226 -13.32 32.69 -16.31
C HIS A 226 -12.10 32.08 -15.59
N PHE A 227 -10.94 32.72 -15.75
CA PHE A 227 -9.66 32.36 -15.15
C PHE A 227 -9.09 33.62 -14.50
N ASP A 228 -9.01 33.61 -13.18
CA ASP A 228 -8.49 34.75 -12.42
C ASP A 228 -6.95 34.75 -12.45
N PHE A 229 -6.39 35.21 -13.56
CA PHE A 229 -4.94 35.40 -13.68
C PHE A 229 -4.41 36.54 -12.79
N SER A 230 -5.29 37.30 -12.11
CA SER A 230 -4.93 38.42 -11.22
C SER A 230 -3.91 38.01 -10.16
N GLN A 231 -3.98 36.78 -9.66
CA GLN A 231 -3.07 36.27 -8.63
C GLN A 231 -1.75 35.72 -9.17
N ILE A 232 -1.70 35.24 -10.42
CA ILE A 232 -0.51 34.57 -10.98
C ILE A 232 0.37 35.56 -11.76
N LEU A 233 -0.26 36.48 -12.49
CA LEU A 233 0.45 37.41 -13.40
C LEU A 233 0.63 38.81 -12.81
N PHE A 234 -0.06 39.14 -11.72
CA PHE A 234 -0.18 40.51 -11.21
C PHE A 234 0.03 40.64 -9.70
N GLU A 235 0.74 39.71 -9.05
CA GLU A 235 1.34 40.01 -7.75
C GLU A 235 2.25 41.23 -7.93
N GLU A 236 1.80 42.38 -7.41
CA GLU A 236 2.66 43.53 -7.21
C GLU A 236 3.82 43.05 -6.34
N THR A 237 5.00 42.91 -6.94
CA THR A 237 6.24 42.74 -6.19
C THR A 237 6.33 43.94 -5.24
N LYS A 238 6.07 43.69 -3.96
CA LYS A 238 6.29 44.66 -2.88
C LYS A 238 7.78 44.94 -2.71
#